data_AF-A0A919ICP7-F1
#
_entry.id   AF-A0A919ICP7-F1
#
_cell.length_a   1.000
_cell.length_b   1.000
_cell.length_c   1.000
_cell.angle_alpha   90.00
_cell.angle_beta   90.00
_cell.angle_gamma   90.00
#
_symmetry.space_group_name_H-M   'P 1'
#
loop_
_entity.id
_entity.type
_entity.pdbx_description
1 polymer ?
#
loop_
_entity_poly.entity_id
_entity_poly.type
_entity_poly.pdbx_seq_one_letter_code
_entity_poly.pdbx_strand_id
1 'polypeptide(L)'
;MISLSQDQGKSPIPLDHFYAKPRHGTNVIRTALRNVRFGLYTGLGRTYFSNHLDGYGVYQAPGQAPELFTSTSTPSLRYTNWINDAGTNTTTPGSYVVANPGTSGLGFKGHALNLPLGGTVHYEFDRYRVGGGYSYELMSIGTLHSQILSDKISDMTPASSTGFVRKYWVMAGASFYRWNEYLFSGDLQVGSYKLKGNYNTGQVVPSVFFNLGVTIEQSLSEYFRVYARPYYEIKSYDLTPPGATPIHFNVNALYVNVGFTYSIPELPRCFLNDCHVQINHAHGNKEYRSRRHPIYKKQNPGYGENDPTLIKYKGRNKNKLNPY
;
A
#
# COMPACT_ATOMS: atom_id res chain seq x y z
N MET A 1 -66.27 -34.96 -17.12
CA MET A 1 -64.85 -35.31 -16.96
C MET A 1 -64.08 -34.02 -16.70
N ILE A 2 -63.59 -33.83 -15.47
CA ILE A 2 -62.73 -32.70 -15.11
C ILE A 2 -61.50 -33.33 -14.44
N SER A 3 -60.34 -33.16 -15.06
CA SER A 3 -59.04 -33.55 -14.51
C SER A 3 -58.56 -32.46 -13.55
N LEU A 4 -58.34 -32.80 -12.29
CA LEU A 4 -57.63 -31.94 -11.35
C LEU A 4 -56.22 -32.49 -11.15
N SER A 5 -55.25 -31.61 -11.42
CA SER A 5 -53.81 -31.77 -11.28
C SER A 5 -53.39 -32.12 -9.87
N GLN A 6 -52.53 -33.14 -9.72
CA GLN A 6 -51.80 -33.39 -8.48
C GLN A 6 -50.71 -32.33 -8.31
N ASP A 7 -50.85 -31.52 -7.25
CA ASP A 7 -49.89 -30.52 -6.79
C ASP A 7 -48.64 -31.24 -6.26
N GLN A 8 -47.61 -31.37 -7.10
CA GLN A 8 -46.31 -31.91 -6.71
C GLN A 8 -45.51 -30.85 -5.94
N GLY A 9 -45.67 -30.82 -4.62
CA GLY A 9 -44.88 -29.89 -3.81
C GLY A 9 -45.03 -29.96 -2.29
N LYS A 10 -45.77 -30.92 -1.73
CA LYS A 10 -45.91 -31.04 -0.27
C LYS A 10 -45.32 -32.35 0.23
N SER A 11 -44.16 -32.24 0.89
CA SER A 11 -43.62 -33.31 1.72
C SER A 11 -44.69 -33.71 2.77
N PRO A 12 -45.03 -35.00 2.92
CA PRO A 12 -46.15 -35.45 3.74
C PRO A 12 -45.90 -35.37 5.26
N ILE A 13 -44.73 -34.87 5.69
CA ILE A 13 -44.39 -34.68 7.09
C ILE A 13 -44.21 -33.18 7.32
N PRO A 14 -44.94 -32.55 8.26
CA PRO A 14 -44.80 -31.14 8.56
C PRO A 14 -43.53 -30.91 9.38
N LEU A 15 -42.37 -30.99 8.73
CA LEU A 15 -41.06 -30.73 9.34
C LEU A 15 -40.90 -29.24 9.72
N ASP A 16 -41.71 -28.36 9.12
CA ASP A 16 -41.74 -26.92 9.38
C ASP A 16 -42.22 -26.55 10.80
N HIS A 17 -42.88 -27.47 11.51
CA HIS A 17 -43.39 -27.23 12.87
C HIS A 17 -42.44 -27.69 13.99
N PHE A 18 -41.44 -28.53 13.69
CA PHE A 18 -40.53 -29.08 14.71
C PHE A 18 -39.17 -28.40 14.73
N TYR A 19 -38.75 -27.77 13.63
CA TYR A 19 -37.52 -27.01 13.57
C TYR A 19 -37.84 -25.53 13.51
N ALA A 20 -37.49 -24.79 14.57
CA ALA A 20 -37.44 -23.34 14.47
C ALA A 20 -36.57 -22.98 13.27
N LYS A 21 -37.10 -22.16 12.33
CA LYS A 21 -36.26 -21.57 11.28
C LYS A 21 -35.04 -20.98 11.97
N PRO A 22 -33.81 -21.42 11.65
CA PRO A 22 -32.63 -20.89 12.28
C PRO A 22 -32.70 -19.37 12.19
N ARG A 23 -32.59 -18.67 13.32
CA ARG A 23 -32.28 -17.24 13.22
C ARG A 23 -30.89 -17.23 12.64
N HIS A 24 -30.75 -16.77 11.39
CA HIS A 24 -29.45 -16.51 10.80
C HIS A 24 -28.65 -15.76 11.87
N GLY A 25 -27.59 -16.40 12.37
CA GLY A 25 -26.83 -15.95 13.54
C GLY A 25 -26.02 -14.68 13.27
N THR A 26 -26.37 -13.98 12.19
CA THR A 26 -25.80 -12.78 11.62
C THR A 26 -26.18 -11.58 12.46
N ASN A 27 -25.22 -11.14 13.28
CA ASN A 27 -25.27 -9.81 13.86
C ASN A 27 -25.06 -8.80 12.72
N VAL A 28 -25.87 -7.74 12.64
CA VAL A 28 -25.80 -6.70 11.59
C VAL A 28 -24.37 -6.17 11.40
N ILE A 29 -23.63 -6.05 12.51
CA ILE A 29 -22.21 -5.65 12.52
C ILE A 29 -21.33 -6.65 11.76
N ARG A 30 -21.52 -7.96 11.93
CA ARG A 30 -20.70 -9.00 11.26
C ARG A 30 -21.00 -9.06 9.76
N THR A 31 -22.26 -8.90 9.37
CA THR A 31 -22.64 -8.84 7.96
C THR A 31 -22.02 -7.63 7.26
N ALA A 32 -21.97 -6.47 7.92
CA ALA A 32 -21.26 -5.30 7.40
C ALA A 32 -19.73 -5.52 7.31
N LEU A 33 -19.13 -6.18 8.31
CA LEU A 33 -17.69 -6.43 8.38
C LEU A 33 -17.20 -7.56 7.46
N ARG A 34 -18.07 -8.43 6.93
CA ARG A 34 -17.68 -9.52 6.01
C ARG A 34 -16.95 -9.01 4.77
N ASN A 35 -17.34 -7.84 4.30
CA ASN A 35 -16.77 -7.17 3.13
C ASN A 35 -15.58 -6.27 3.49
N VAL A 36 -15.27 -6.09 4.78
CA VAL A 36 -14.09 -5.37 5.25
C VAL A 36 -12.92 -6.34 5.34
N ARG A 37 -11.82 -5.97 4.69
CA ARG A 37 -10.56 -6.71 4.64
C ARG A 37 -9.50 -5.91 5.39
N PHE A 38 -8.83 -6.58 6.32
CA PHE A 38 -7.69 -6.07 7.05
C PHE A 38 -6.44 -6.67 6.44
N GLY A 39 -5.53 -5.83 5.96
CA GLY A 39 -4.27 -6.27 5.36
C GLY A 39 -3.07 -5.92 6.22
N LEU A 40 -2.06 -6.77 6.17
CA LEU A 40 -0.70 -6.49 6.66
C LEU A 40 0.30 -6.86 5.57
N TYR A 41 1.37 -6.08 5.46
CA TYR A 41 2.39 -6.31 4.43
C TYR A 41 3.78 -5.85 4.85
N THR A 42 4.75 -6.42 4.14
CA THR A 42 6.13 -5.97 4.06
C THR A 42 6.54 -5.87 2.59
N GLY A 43 7.72 -5.37 2.28
CA GLY A 43 8.19 -5.32 0.90
C GLY A 43 9.59 -4.80 0.72
N LEU A 44 9.91 -4.55 -0.55
CA LEU A 44 11.12 -3.86 -0.98
C LEU A 44 10.73 -2.74 -1.94
N GLY A 45 11.38 -1.60 -1.78
CA GLY A 45 11.23 -0.47 -2.68
C GLY A 45 12.57 0.14 -3.04
N ARG A 46 12.60 0.77 -4.22
CA ARG A 46 13.71 1.59 -4.66
C ARG A 46 13.18 2.97 -5.02
N THR A 47 13.57 3.97 -4.25
CA THR A 47 13.29 5.38 -4.51
C THR A 47 14.40 5.97 -5.36
N TYR A 48 14.07 6.77 -6.36
CA TYR A 48 14.99 7.47 -7.24
C TYR A 48 14.93 8.96 -6.92
N PHE A 49 16.05 9.51 -6.49
CA PHE A 49 16.20 10.92 -6.16
C PHE A 49 16.66 11.69 -7.39
N SER A 50 16.07 12.86 -7.60
CA SER A 50 16.48 13.80 -8.63
C SER A 50 16.11 15.21 -8.17
N ASN A 51 17.05 16.15 -8.24
CA ASN A 51 16.76 17.56 -8.04
C ASN A 51 17.34 18.41 -9.15
N HIS A 52 16.93 19.68 -9.19
CA HIS A 52 17.56 20.73 -9.97
C HIS A 52 17.97 21.81 -8.99
N LEU A 53 19.18 22.34 -9.17
CA LEU A 53 19.80 23.31 -8.27
C LEU A 53 19.74 24.71 -8.87
N ASP A 54 18.53 25.12 -9.29
CA ASP A 54 18.30 26.41 -9.91
C ASP A 54 18.59 27.55 -8.91
N GLY A 55 19.45 28.48 -9.31
CA GLY A 55 19.89 29.58 -8.45
C GLY A 55 20.97 29.19 -7.42
N TYR A 56 21.45 27.94 -7.44
CA TYR A 56 22.55 27.49 -6.61
C TYR A 56 23.82 27.25 -7.43
N GLY A 57 24.98 27.56 -6.84
CA GLY A 57 26.30 27.15 -7.27
C GLY A 57 26.85 26.04 -6.37
N VAL A 58 27.94 25.41 -6.82
CA VAL A 58 28.64 24.35 -6.07
C VAL A 58 30.04 24.80 -5.72
N TYR A 59 30.33 24.78 -4.42
CA TYR A 59 31.66 24.95 -3.85
C TYR A 59 32.14 23.60 -3.32
N GLN A 60 33.37 23.22 -3.66
CA GLN A 60 33.91 21.93 -3.23
C GLN A 60 35.43 21.97 -3.10
N ALA A 61 35.90 22.05 -1.85
CA ALA A 61 37.32 21.87 -1.57
C ALA A 61 37.75 20.41 -1.84
N PRO A 62 39.03 20.18 -2.18
CA PRO A 62 39.54 18.83 -2.46
C PRO A 62 39.23 17.84 -1.34
N GLY A 63 38.62 16.70 -1.69
CA GLY A 63 38.27 15.65 -0.74
C GLY A 63 37.10 15.96 0.20
N GLN A 64 36.38 17.06 -0.02
CA GLN A 64 35.18 17.43 0.76
C GLN A 64 33.90 17.15 -0.03
N ALA A 65 32.79 17.01 0.68
CA ALA A 65 31.46 16.92 0.07
C ALA A 65 31.08 18.26 -0.61
N PRO A 66 30.26 18.25 -1.67
CA PRO A 66 29.83 19.47 -2.33
C PRO A 66 28.92 20.30 -1.42
N GLU A 67 29.24 21.58 -1.27
CA GLU A 67 28.44 22.57 -0.57
C GLU A 67 27.73 23.49 -1.57
N LEU A 68 26.50 23.88 -1.27
CA LEU A 68 25.75 24.80 -2.14
C LEU A 68 25.89 26.24 -1.68
N PHE A 69 25.83 27.18 -2.60
CA PHE A 69 25.75 28.61 -2.28
C PHE A 69 24.87 29.34 -3.29
N THR A 70 24.32 30.49 -2.91
CA THR A 70 23.39 31.25 -3.76
C THR A 70 23.96 32.60 -4.21
N SER A 71 25.03 33.09 -3.57
CA SER A 71 25.64 34.37 -3.92
C SER A 71 26.33 34.32 -5.28
N THR A 72 26.17 35.36 -6.09
CA THR A 72 26.92 35.55 -7.35
C THR A 72 28.36 36.04 -7.12
N SER A 73 28.70 36.35 -5.86
CA SER A 73 30.04 36.70 -5.37
C SER A 73 30.59 35.61 -4.45
N THR A 74 31.72 35.87 -3.79
CA THR A 74 32.44 34.97 -2.88
C THR A 74 31.48 34.16 -1.98
N PRO A 75 31.58 32.82 -1.94
CA PRO A 75 30.62 31.95 -1.26
C PRO A 75 30.82 31.96 0.26
N SER A 76 30.53 33.08 0.93
CA SER A 76 30.72 33.29 2.36
C SER A 76 29.73 32.51 3.22
N LEU A 77 28.53 32.27 2.72
CA LEU A 77 27.54 31.36 3.29
C LEU A 77 27.34 30.19 2.34
N ARG A 78 27.54 28.98 2.85
CA ARG A 78 27.39 27.73 2.11
C ARG A 78 26.49 26.78 2.87
N TYR A 79 25.83 25.89 2.16
CA TYR A 79 24.90 24.91 2.70
C TYR A 79 25.51 23.52 2.60
N THR A 80 25.61 22.86 3.75
CA THR A 80 26.07 21.47 3.87
C THR A 80 24.87 20.55 4.03
N ASN A 81 25.04 19.25 3.73
CA ASN A 81 24.01 18.23 3.97
C ASN A 81 22.60 18.59 3.43
N TRP A 82 22.57 19.27 2.29
CA TRP A 82 21.39 19.86 1.63
C TRP A 82 20.44 18.83 0.98
N ILE A 83 20.46 17.59 1.43
CA ILE A 83 19.53 16.53 1.00
C ILE A 83 18.44 16.29 2.03
N ASN A 84 18.81 16.30 3.32
CA ASN A 84 17.94 15.83 4.41
C ASN A 84 17.94 16.73 5.65
N ASP A 85 19.06 17.37 5.99
CA ASP A 85 19.17 18.31 7.11
C ASP A 85 20.23 19.36 6.77
N ALA A 86 19.79 20.42 6.10
CA ALA A 86 20.67 21.46 5.59
C ALA A 86 21.30 22.25 6.73
N GLY A 87 22.62 22.15 6.85
CA GLY A 87 23.43 22.98 7.72
C GLY A 87 24.01 24.20 6.99
N THR A 88 24.66 25.08 7.72
CA THR A 88 25.38 26.23 7.17
C THR A 88 26.88 26.14 7.48
N ASN A 89 27.70 26.60 6.55
CA ASN A 89 29.14 26.77 6.71
C ASN A 89 29.49 28.21 6.33
N THR A 90 30.13 28.92 7.27
CA THR A 90 30.53 30.33 7.12
C THR A 90 32.04 30.54 7.20
N THR A 91 32.82 29.47 7.19
CA THR A 91 34.28 29.56 7.18
C THR A 91 34.76 30.26 5.91
N THR A 92 35.83 31.05 6.02
CA THR A 92 36.38 31.83 4.92
C THR A 92 36.66 30.93 3.72
N PRO A 93 36.00 31.16 2.56
CA PRO A 93 36.13 30.27 1.41
C PRO A 93 37.51 30.39 0.76
N GLY A 94 38.05 29.25 0.32
CA GLY A 94 39.16 29.22 -0.64
C GLY A 94 38.67 29.41 -2.08
N SER A 95 39.57 29.22 -3.05
CA SER A 95 39.24 29.29 -4.48
C SER A 95 38.80 27.92 -5.02
N TYR A 96 37.63 27.44 -4.60
CA TYR A 96 37.12 26.10 -4.93
C TYR A 96 35.67 26.10 -5.44
N VAL A 97 35.27 27.15 -6.15
CA VAL A 97 33.98 27.18 -6.84
C VAL A 97 34.08 26.30 -8.10
N VAL A 98 33.22 25.29 -8.18
CA VAL A 98 33.19 24.33 -9.30
C VAL A 98 32.09 24.68 -10.30
N ALA A 99 30.97 25.22 -9.80
CA ALA A 99 29.86 25.69 -10.62
C ALA A 99 29.26 26.97 -10.03
N ASN A 100 28.94 27.95 -10.89
CA ASN A 100 28.30 29.20 -10.47
C ASN A 100 26.77 29.04 -10.39
N PRO A 101 26.09 29.88 -9.58
CA PRO A 101 24.64 29.99 -9.62
C PRO A 101 24.13 30.24 -11.05
N GLY A 102 23.12 29.47 -11.46
CA GLY A 102 22.54 29.55 -12.80
C GLY A 102 23.20 28.66 -13.85
N THR A 103 24.14 27.79 -13.46
CA THR A 103 24.66 26.74 -14.36
C THR A 103 23.52 25.82 -14.80
N SER A 104 23.25 25.79 -16.11
CA SER A 104 22.15 24.98 -16.67
C SER A 104 22.38 23.48 -16.45
N GLY A 105 21.34 22.77 -16.00
CA GLY A 105 21.39 21.33 -15.78
C GLY A 105 22.09 20.90 -14.49
N LEU A 106 22.47 21.86 -13.63
CA LEU A 106 23.05 21.55 -12.33
C LEU A 106 22.01 20.85 -11.45
N GLY A 107 22.37 19.68 -10.94
CA GLY A 107 21.49 18.85 -10.15
C GLY A 107 22.15 17.53 -9.83
N PHE A 108 21.53 16.75 -8.96
CA PHE A 108 22.04 15.47 -8.51
C PHE A 108 20.98 14.37 -8.69
N LYS A 109 21.43 13.14 -8.90
CA LYS A 109 20.59 11.94 -8.95
C LYS A 109 21.16 10.84 -8.09
N GLY A 110 20.28 10.08 -7.47
CA GLY A 110 20.68 8.95 -6.63
C GLY A 110 19.53 8.01 -6.40
N HIS A 111 19.70 7.08 -5.48
CA HIS A 111 18.63 6.16 -5.11
C HIS A 111 18.66 5.84 -3.63
N ALA A 112 17.53 5.38 -3.11
CA ALA A 112 17.40 4.84 -1.78
C ALA A 112 16.74 3.47 -1.82
N LEU A 113 17.08 2.63 -0.84
CA LEU A 113 16.39 1.38 -0.56
C LEU A 113 15.29 1.65 0.47
N ASN A 114 14.11 1.06 0.27
CA ASN A 114 12.97 1.18 1.15
C ASN A 114 12.49 -0.20 1.63
N LEU A 115 12.23 -0.31 2.93
CA LEU A 115 11.65 -1.50 3.57
C LEU A 115 10.35 -1.09 4.28
N PRO A 116 9.21 -1.15 3.58
CA PRO A 116 7.93 -0.80 4.17
C PRO A 116 7.38 -1.90 5.07
N LEU A 117 6.77 -1.50 6.19
CA LEU A 117 5.87 -2.31 6.99
C LEU A 117 4.56 -1.54 7.13
N GLY A 118 3.44 -2.16 6.79
CA GLY A 118 2.17 -1.43 6.77
C GLY A 118 0.95 -2.30 6.94
N GLY A 119 -0.16 -1.60 7.19
CA GLY A 119 -1.48 -2.18 7.29
C GLY A 119 -2.49 -1.44 6.42
N THR A 120 -3.49 -2.17 5.95
CA THR A 120 -4.59 -1.65 5.15
C THR A 120 -5.93 -2.07 5.73
N VAL A 121 -6.94 -1.23 5.51
CA VAL A 121 -8.34 -1.59 5.71
C VAL A 121 -9.10 -1.15 4.49
N HIS A 122 -9.77 -2.09 3.82
CA HIS A 122 -10.59 -1.78 2.65
C HIS A 122 -11.90 -2.55 2.66
N TYR A 123 -12.91 -1.92 2.08
CA TYR A 123 -14.23 -2.48 1.84
C TYR A 123 -14.32 -2.96 0.39
N GLU A 124 -14.72 -4.20 0.19
CA GLU A 124 -14.95 -4.81 -1.12
C GLU A 124 -16.45 -4.80 -1.43
N PHE A 125 -16.84 -4.19 -2.55
CA PHE A 125 -18.21 -4.29 -3.07
C PHE A 125 -18.20 -4.65 -4.54
N ASP A 126 -18.81 -5.80 -4.85
CA ASP A 126 -18.74 -6.43 -6.16
C ASP A 126 -17.30 -6.62 -6.67
N ARG A 127 -16.83 -5.77 -7.59
CA ARG A 127 -15.47 -5.76 -8.12
C ARG A 127 -14.60 -4.62 -7.58
N TYR A 128 -15.21 -3.64 -6.93
CA TYR A 128 -14.56 -2.41 -6.48
C TYR A 128 -14.05 -2.53 -5.05
N ARG A 129 -13.03 -1.74 -4.75
CA ARG A 129 -12.37 -1.70 -3.45
C ARG A 129 -12.16 -0.24 -3.07
N VAL A 130 -12.53 0.11 -1.86
CA VAL A 130 -12.31 1.45 -1.30
C VAL A 130 -11.81 1.32 0.12
N GLY A 131 -10.82 2.11 0.52
CA GLY A 131 -10.21 1.95 1.82
C GLY A 131 -9.09 2.91 2.08
N GLY A 132 -8.20 2.52 2.99
CA GLY A 132 -6.99 3.27 3.29
C GLY A 132 -5.99 2.43 4.04
N GLY A 133 -4.87 3.05 4.38
CA GLY A 133 -3.82 2.36 5.11
C GLY A 133 -2.82 3.30 5.75
N TYR A 134 -1.91 2.68 6.49
CA TYR A 134 -0.80 3.32 7.17
C TYR A 134 0.45 2.47 6.99
N SER A 135 1.59 3.10 6.73
CA SER A 135 2.89 2.42 6.65
C SER A 135 3.98 3.16 7.41
N TYR A 136 4.94 2.37 7.84
CA TYR A 136 6.20 2.79 8.43
C TYR A 136 7.32 2.14 7.64
N GLU A 137 8.12 2.93 6.95
CA GLU A 137 9.14 2.44 6.04
C GLU A 137 10.52 2.85 6.52
N LEU A 138 11.44 1.89 6.63
CA LEU A 138 12.85 2.22 6.76
C LEU A 138 13.37 2.62 5.37
N MET A 139 14.03 3.76 5.27
CA MET A 139 14.63 4.27 4.03
C MET A 139 16.10 4.53 4.25
N SER A 140 16.94 3.96 3.38
CA SER A 140 18.39 4.18 3.38
C SER A 140 18.79 4.84 2.06
N ILE A 141 19.16 6.12 2.16
CA ILE A 141 19.59 6.97 1.05
C ILE A 141 21.02 6.63 0.68
N GLY A 142 21.22 6.25 -0.59
CA GLY A 142 22.54 6.04 -1.14
C GLY A 142 23.22 7.36 -1.52
N THR A 143 24.32 7.22 -2.22
CA THR A 143 25.07 8.34 -2.75
C THR A 143 24.31 9.01 -3.91
N LEU A 144 24.38 10.34 -3.95
CA LEU A 144 23.85 11.17 -5.03
C LEU A 144 25.02 11.67 -5.89
N HIS A 145 24.90 11.47 -7.19
CA HIS A 145 25.89 11.85 -8.20
C HIS A 145 25.44 13.11 -8.93
N SER A 146 26.40 13.97 -9.28
CA SER A 146 26.10 15.15 -10.09
C SER A 146 25.63 14.74 -11.49
N GLN A 147 24.58 15.40 -11.99
CA GLN A 147 24.01 15.15 -13.32
C GLN A 147 24.89 15.71 -14.45
N ILE A 148 25.68 16.73 -14.14
CA ILE A 148 26.66 17.37 -15.02
C ILE A 148 27.98 17.51 -14.26
N LEU A 149 29.09 17.71 -14.97
CA LEU A 149 30.40 17.94 -14.33
C LEU A 149 30.77 16.81 -13.33
N SER A 150 30.39 15.56 -13.62
CA SER A 150 30.64 14.42 -12.73
C SER A 150 32.13 14.11 -12.54
N ASP A 151 32.99 14.62 -13.43
CA ASP A 151 34.44 14.61 -13.34
C ASP A 151 35.00 15.67 -12.38
N LYS A 152 34.21 16.69 -12.02
CA LYS A 152 34.66 17.84 -11.20
C LYS A 152 33.94 17.96 -9.87
N ILE A 153 32.67 17.55 -9.82
CA ILE A 153 31.85 17.58 -8.62
C ILE A 153 31.84 16.17 -8.05
N SER A 154 32.41 16.00 -6.84
CA SER A 154 32.36 14.69 -6.18
C SER A 154 30.95 14.39 -5.68
N ASP A 155 30.71 13.11 -5.45
CA ASP A 155 29.44 12.62 -4.98
C ASP A 155 29.03 13.18 -3.62
N MET A 156 27.72 13.30 -3.43
CA MET A 156 27.11 13.72 -2.18
C MET A 156 26.51 12.52 -1.45
N THR A 157 26.97 12.28 -0.23
CA THR A 157 26.35 11.30 0.68
C THR A 157 25.74 12.05 1.86
N PRO A 158 24.47 11.82 2.21
CA PRO A 158 23.88 12.43 3.40
C PRO A 158 24.67 12.07 4.65
N ALA A 159 24.83 13.03 5.57
CA ALA A 159 25.48 12.79 6.86
C ALA A 159 24.78 11.68 7.67
N SER A 160 23.46 11.56 7.51
CA SER A 160 22.66 10.45 8.01
C SER A 160 21.88 9.80 6.87
N SER A 161 22.35 8.64 6.42
CA SER A 161 21.78 7.94 5.26
C SER A 161 20.45 7.24 5.58
N THR A 162 20.21 6.83 6.82
CA THR A 162 19.07 5.97 7.17
C THR A 162 18.07 6.67 8.07
N GLY A 163 16.78 6.62 7.68
CA GLY A 163 15.69 7.05 8.54
C GLY A 163 14.35 6.44 8.14
N PHE A 164 13.26 7.11 8.50
CA PHE A 164 11.92 6.54 8.42
C PHE A 164 10.96 7.39 7.62
N VAL A 165 10.09 6.74 6.85
CA VAL A 165 8.98 7.35 6.13
C VAL A 165 7.68 6.86 6.74
N ARG A 166 6.83 7.77 7.20
CA ARG A 166 5.46 7.45 7.62
C ARG A 166 4.52 7.80 6.49
N LYS A 167 3.60 6.92 6.09
CA LYS A 167 2.58 7.22 5.09
C LYS A 167 1.20 6.92 5.62
N TYR A 168 0.23 7.71 5.20
CA TYR A 168 -1.20 7.40 5.31
C TYR A 168 -1.86 7.72 3.98
N TRP A 169 -2.81 6.89 3.58
CA TRP A 169 -3.47 7.04 2.29
C TRP A 169 -4.89 6.54 2.30
N VAL A 170 -5.64 7.02 1.31
CA VAL A 170 -6.87 6.39 0.84
C VAL A 170 -6.59 5.63 -0.45
N MET A 171 -7.36 4.59 -0.70
CA MET A 171 -7.25 3.76 -1.89
C MET A 171 -8.60 3.55 -2.57
N ALA A 172 -8.57 3.50 -3.89
CA ALA A 172 -9.68 3.06 -4.72
C ALA A 172 -9.15 2.09 -5.78
N GLY A 173 -9.84 0.99 -6.02
CA GLY A 173 -9.40 -0.02 -6.99
C GLY A 173 -10.52 -0.87 -7.54
N ALA A 174 -10.20 -1.65 -8.56
CA ALA A 174 -11.12 -2.56 -9.21
C ALA A 174 -10.42 -3.86 -9.60
N SER A 175 -11.11 -4.98 -9.36
CA SER A 175 -10.72 -6.30 -9.83
C SER A 175 -11.12 -6.47 -11.28
N PHE A 176 -10.17 -6.87 -12.13
CA PHE A 176 -10.38 -6.90 -13.58
C PHE A 176 -10.20 -8.29 -14.19
N TYR A 177 -9.44 -9.19 -13.54
CA TYR A 177 -9.19 -10.51 -14.07
C TYR A 177 -9.08 -11.56 -12.95
N ARG A 178 -9.61 -12.76 -13.20
CA ARG A 178 -9.50 -13.90 -12.29
C ARG A 178 -9.05 -15.11 -13.10
N TRP A 179 -7.99 -15.76 -12.63
CA TRP A 179 -7.47 -17.00 -13.18
C TRP A 179 -7.33 -18.03 -12.08
N ASN A 180 -8.21 -19.04 -12.09
CA ASN A 180 -8.32 -20.03 -11.03
C ASN A 180 -8.45 -19.36 -9.65
N GLU A 181 -7.44 -19.51 -8.80
CA GLU A 181 -7.38 -18.98 -7.43
C GLU A 181 -6.79 -17.57 -7.35
N TYR A 182 -6.25 -17.07 -8.46
CA TYR A 182 -5.60 -15.77 -8.56
C TYR A 182 -6.59 -14.69 -8.99
N LEU A 183 -6.62 -13.59 -8.24
CA LEU A 183 -7.40 -12.40 -8.54
C LEU A 183 -6.46 -11.22 -8.80
N PHE A 184 -6.66 -10.56 -9.92
CA PHE A 184 -5.91 -9.38 -10.31
C PHE A 184 -6.76 -8.13 -10.13
N SER A 185 -6.20 -7.14 -9.46
CA SER A 185 -6.84 -5.86 -9.17
C SER A 185 -5.90 -4.71 -9.42
N GLY A 186 -6.40 -3.64 -10.04
CA GLY A 186 -5.68 -2.39 -10.18
C GLY A 186 -6.16 -1.43 -9.09
N ASP A 187 -5.25 -0.71 -8.45
CA ASP A 187 -5.60 0.27 -7.43
C ASP A 187 -4.76 1.54 -7.51
N LEU A 188 -5.42 2.66 -7.21
CA LEU A 188 -4.84 3.98 -7.05
C LEU A 188 -4.87 4.34 -5.56
N GLN A 189 -3.75 4.83 -5.04
CA GLN A 189 -3.66 5.36 -3.69
C GLN A 189 -3.20 6.81 -3.72
N VAL A 190 -3.80 7.63 -2.88
CA VAL A 190 -3.47 9.04 -2.68
C VAL A 190 -3.33 9.29 -1.21
N GLY A 191 -2.27 9.98 -0.82
CA GLY A 191 -2.00 10.19 0.59
C GLY A 191 -0.91 11.22 0.85
N SER A 192 -0.56 11.34 2.13
CA SER A 192 0.58 12.16 2.54
C SER A 192 1.60 11.31 3.26
N TYR A 193 2.82 11.81 3.31
CA TYR A 193 3.92 11.15 3.96
C TYR A 193 4.75 12.12 4.80
N LYS A 194 5.49 11.58 5.76
CA LYS A 194 6.40 12.33 6.61
C LYS A 194 7.75 11.63 6.64
N LEU A 195 8.80 12.38 6.35
CA LEU A 195 10.18 11.96 6.47
C LEU A 195 10.65 12.23 7.91
N LYS A 196 11.24 11.25 8.59
CA LYS A 196 11.65 11.31 10.01
C LYS A 196 12.99 10.61 10.23
N GLY A 197 13.62 10.89 11.36
CA GLY A 197 14.86 10.24 11.78
C GLY A 197 16.07 10.95 11.17
N ASN A 198 16.31 10.75 9.88
CA ASN A 198 17.43 11.39 9.19
C ASN A 198 17.07 12.70 8.48
N TYR A 199 15.81 13.13 8.53
CA TYR A 199 15.36 14.37 7.92
C TYR A 199 15.00 15.41 8.99
N ASN A 200 15.37 16.66 8.73
CA ASN A 200 14.93 17.78 9.53
C ASN A 200 13.51 18.19 9.13
N THR A 201 12.54 17.85 9.97
CA THR A 201 11.12 18.11 9.71
C THR A 201 10.75 19.59 9.70
N GLY A 202 11.62 20.48 10.20
CA GLY A 202 11.44 21.93 10.11
C GLY A 202 11.84 22.51 8.75
N GLN A 203 12.67 21.79 7.98
CA GLN A 203 13.17 22.23 6.68
C GLN A 203 12.51 21.49 5.52
N VAL A 204 12.02 20.26 5.76
CA VAL A 204 11.47 19.38 4.73
C VAL A 204 9.96 19.50 4.67
N VAL A 205 9.43 19.81 3.47
CA VAL A 205 8.01 19.90 3.17
C VAL A 205 7.64 18.83 2.13
N PRO A 206 7.05 17.69 2.55
CA PRO A 206 6.60 16.64 1.64
C PRO A 206 5.37 17.06 0.83
N SER A 207 5.30 16.61 -0.43
CA SER A 207 4.09 16.71 -1.25
C SER A 207 3.05 15.63 -0.90
N VAL A 208 1.90 15.70 -1.55
CA VAL A 208 0.99 14.55 -1.69
C VAL A 208 1.68 13.50 -2.57
N PHE A 209 1.49 12.23 -2.24
CA PHE A 209 1.94 11.12 -3.09
C PHE A 209 0.78 10.45 -3.81
N PHE A 210 1.09 9.92 -4.99
CA PHE A 210 0.20 9.12 -5.82
C PHE A 210 0.83 7.77 -6.08
N ASN A 211 0.04 6.71 -6.06
CA ASN A 211 0.53 5.35 -6.18
C ASN A 211 -0.39 4.55 -7.09
N LEU A 212 0.16 3.96 -8.15
CA LEU A 212 -0.57 3.07 -9.05
C LEU A 212 0.02 1.67 -8.94
N GLY A 213 -0.82 0.71 -8.55
CA GLY A 213 -0.40 -0.67 -8.32
C GLY A 213 -1.31 -1.71 -8.95
N VAL A 214 -0.74 -2.90 -9.12
CA VAL A 214 -1.48 -4.10 -9.47
C VAL A 214 -1.31 -5.09 -8.33
N THR A 215 -2.42 -5.54 -7.76
CA THR A 215 -2.44 -6.56 -6.71
C THR A 215 -2.79 -7.91 -7.32
N ILE A 216 -1.97 -8.91 -7.05
CA ILE A 216 -2.17 -10.30 -7.41
C ILE A 216 -2.46 -11.05 -6.11
N GLU A 217 -3.70 -11.49 -5.92
CA GLU A 217 -4.13 -12.17 -4.70
C GLU A 217 -4.36 -13.65 -4.97
N GLN A 218 -3.83 -14.52 -4.11
CA GLN A 218 -4.20 -15.93 -4.05
C GLN A 218 -5.12 -16.17 -2.86
N SER A 219 -6.30 -16.75 -3.14
CA SER A 219 -7.26 -17.09 -2.10
C SER A 219 -6.88 -18.41 -1.44
N LEU A 220 -6.47 -18.35 -0.18
CA LEU A 220 -6.17 -19.55 0.62
C LEU A 220 -7.39 -20.02 1.40
N SER A 221 -8.34 -19.13 1.72
CA SER A 221 -9.67 -19.48 2.23
C SER A 221 -10.66 -18.35 1.91
N GLU A 222 -11.92 -18.52 2.31
CA GLU A 222 -12.94 -17.47 2.22
C GLU A 222 -12.51 -16.15 2.91
N TYR A 223 -11.75 -16.27 4.00
CA TYR A 223 -11.38 -15.15 4.87
C TYR A 223 -9.94 -14.69 4.66
N PHE A 224 -9.05 -15.58 4.22
CA PHE A 224 -7.61 -15.34 4.17
C PHE A 224 -7.08 -15.37 2.74
N ARG A 225 -6.41 -14.29 2.33
CA ARG A 225 -5.71 -14.21 1.04
C ARG A 225 -4.27 -13.80 1.28
N VAL A 226 -3.37 -14.31 0.45
CA VAL A 226 -2.01 -13.78 0.33
C VAL A 226 -1.92 -12.97 -0.95
N TYR A 227 -1.05 -11.97 -1.00
CA TYR A 227 -0.93 -11.15 -2.19
C TYR A 227 0.49 -10.65 -2.42
N ALA A 228 0.77 -10.36 -3.69
CA ALA A 228 1.90 -9.57 -4.14
C ALA A 228 1.38 -8.31 -4.85
N ARG A 229 1.99 -7.16 -4.59
CA ARG A 229 1.59 -5.87 -5.15
C ARG A 229 2.81 -5.09 -5.63
N PRO A 230 3.22 -5.22 -6.90
CA PRO A 230 4.06 -4.23 -7.55
C PRO A 230 3.32 -2.90 -7.72
N TYR A 231 4.01 -1.78 -7.50
CA TYR A 231 3.47 -0.45 -7.75
C TYR A 231 4.54 0.60 -8.02
N TYR A 232 4.13 1.67 -8.67
CA TYR A 232 4.91 2.88 -8.86
C TYR A 232 4.30 4.03 -8.05
N GLU A 233 5.15 4.74 -7.31
CA GLU A 233 4.80 5.85 -6.45
C GLU A 233 5.45 7.13 -6.97
N ILE A 234 4.64 8.17 -7.14
CA ILE A 234 5.05 9.51 -7.55
C ILE A 234 4.94 10.42 -6.33
N LYS A 235 6.03 11.08 -5.98
CA LYS A 235 6.10 12.01 -4.85
C LYS A 235 7.32 12.93 -4.98
N SER A 236 7.26 14.05 -4.28
CA SER A 236 8.32 15.04 -4.23
C SER A 236 8.38 15.70 -2.85
N TYR A 237 9.51 16.25 -2.46
CA TYR A 237 9.58 17.12 -1.30
C TYR A 237 10.45 18.34 -1.60
N ASP A 238 10.16 19.43 -0.90
CA ASP A 238 11.04 20.59 -0.89
C ASP A 238 11.88 20.56 0.39
N LEU A 239 13.15 20.89 0.27
CA LEU A 239 14.03 21.17 1.40
C LEU A 239 14.34 22.67 1.39
N THR A 240 14.07 23.37 2.49
CA THR A 240 14.37 24.80 2.62
C THR A 240 15.60 24.99 3.50
N PRO A 241 16.80 25.23 2.92
CA PRO A 241 17.97 25.59 3.72
C PRO A 241 17.73 26.89 4.50
N PRO A 242 18.41 27.10 5.65
CA PRO A 242 18.23 28.31 6.44
C PRO A 242 18.54 29.59 5.64
N GLY A 243 17.52 30.43 5.45
CA GLY A 243 17.65 31.71 4.73
C GLY A 243 17.83 31.58 3.22
N ALA A 244 17.50 30.44 2.63
CA ALA A 244 17.63 30.18 1.19
C ALA A 244 16.29 29.84 0.52
N THR A 245 16.29 29.76 -0.81
CA THR A 245 15.15 29.27 -1.58
C THR A 245 15.02 27.74 -1.47
N PRO A 246 13.81 27.17 -1.53
CA PRO A 246 13.64 25.72 -1.44
C PRO A 246 14.32 24.98 -2.60
N ILE A 247 14.91 23.82 -2.30
CA ILE A 247 15.44 22.86 -3.26
C ILE A 247 14.39 21.78 -3.47
N HIS A 248 13.92 21.64 -4.71
CA HIS A 248 12.89 20.67 -5.06
C HIS A 248 13.50 19.29 -5.38
N PHE A 249 13.04 18.25 -4.69
CA PHE A 249 13.43 16.87 -4.93
C PHE A 249 12.26 16.05 -5.46
N ASN A 250 12.42 15.47 -6.65
CA ASN A 250 11.61 14.37 -7.15
C ASN A 250 12.11 13.05 -6.54
N VAL A 251 11.20 12.30 -5.91
CA VAL A 251 11.51 11.06 -5.19
C VAL A 251 10.57 9.92 -5.57
N ASN A 252 10.40 9.71 -6.87
CA ASN A 252 9.57 8.63 -7.39
C ASN A 252 10.15 7.26 -7.01
N ALA A 253 9.30 6.26 -6.82
CA ALA A 253 9.72 4.99 -6.28
C ALA A 253 8.99 3.79 -6.90
N LEU A 254 9.71 2.69 -7.07
CA LEU A 254 9.17 1.41 -7.48
C LEU A 254 9.20 0.46 -6.30
N TYR A 255 8.10 -0.24 -6.05
CA TYR A 255 7.99 -1.17 -4.93
C TYR A 255 7.39 -2.50 -5.36
N VAL A 256 7.71 -3.54 -4.58
CA VAL A 256 7.01 -4.82 -4.56
C VAL A 256 6.70 -5.15 -3.11
N ASN A 257 5.41 -5.17 -2.78
CA ASN A 257 4.94 -5.58 -1.46
C ASN A 257 4.40 -7.01 -1.50
N VAL A 258 4.59 -7.73 -0.40
CA VAL A 258 3.98 -9.03 -0.14
C VAL A 258 3.25 -8.97 1.19
N GLY A 259 2.07 -9.58 1.25
CA GLY A 259 1.24 -9.49 2.44
C GLY A 259 0.11 -10.49 2.45
N PHE A 260 -0.74 -10.32 3.44
CA PHE A 260 -1.98 -11.08 3.55
C PHE A 260 -3.13 -10.16 3.89
N THR A 261 -4.34 -10.59 3.54
CA THR A 261 -5.59 -9.95 3.94
C THR A 261 -6.48 -10.95 4.67
N TYR A 262 -7.18 -10.45 5.68
CA TYR A 262 -8.11 -11.19 6.52
C TYR A 262 -9.45 -10.45 6.56
N SER A 263 -10.57 -11.15 6.29
CA SER A 263 -11.91 -10.64 6.61
C SER A 263 -12.50 -11.34 7.82
N ILE A 264 -13.38 -10.64 8.54
CA ILE A 264 -14.06 -11.20 9.69
C ILE A 264 -15.16 -12.16 9.20
N PRO A 265 -15.19 -13.42 9.69
CA PRO A 265 -16.24 -14.37 9.33
C PRO A 265 -17.62 -13.89 9.76
N GLU A 266 -18.58 -14.05 8.85
CA GLU A 266 -19.99 -13.70 9.08
C GLU A 266 -20.58 -14.53 10.22
N LEU A 267 -20.33 -15.84 10.21
CA LEU A 267 -20.80 -16.76 11.25
C LEU A 267 -19.78 -16.90 12.39
N PRO A 268 -20.21 -16.88 13.66
CA PRO A 268 -19.35 -17.20 14.78
C PRO A 268 -18.94 -18.68 14.75
N ARG A 269 -17.77 -18.99 15.32
CA ARG A 269 -17.31 -20.37 15.51
C ARG A 269 -18.32 -21.11 16.41
N CYS A 270 -18.65 -22.36 16.04
CA CYS A 270 -19.55 -23.21 16.84
C CYS A 270 -19.08 -23.28 18.30
N PHE A 271 -20.00 -23.15 19.25
CA PHE A 271 -19.67 -23.08 20.68
C PHE A 271 -19.37 -24.46 21.30
N LEU A 272 -19.95 -25.53 20.76
CA LEU A 272 -19.73 -26.90 21.24
C LEU A 272 -18.33 -27.39 20.85
N ASN A 273 -17.48 -27.66 21.84
CA ASN A 273 -16.09 -28.06 21.62
C ASN A 273 -15.97 -29.42 20.90
N ASP A 274 -16.91 -30.34 21.17
CA ASP A 274 -16.95 -31.68 20.57
C ASP A 274 -17.73 -31.72 19.25
N CYS A 275 -18.12 -30.57 18.70
CA CYS A 275 -18.74 -30.55 17.39
C CYS A 275 -17.69 -30.81 16.29
N HIS A 276 -17.83 -31.96 15.64
CA HIS A 276 -16.97 -32.44 14.56
C HIS A 276 -17.50 -32.07 13.17
N VAL A 277 -18.65 -31.39 13.08
CA VAL A 277 -19.27 -31.01 11.81
C VAL A 277 -18.36 -30.05 11.06
N GLN A 278 -18.09 -30.38 9.81
CA GLN A 278 -17.10 -29.70 8.96
C GLN A 278 -17.69 -28.54 8.14
N ILE A 279 -18.99 -28.57 7.91
CA ILE A 279 -19.74 -27.52 7.23
C ILE A 279 -20.24 -26.45 8.22
N ASN A 280 -20.70 -25.32 7.68
CA ASN A 280 -21.58 -24.41 8.43
C ASN A 280 -22.82 -25.20 8.87
N HIS A 281 -23.17 -25.10 10.14
CA HIS A 281 -24.22 -25.92 10.75
C HIS A 281 -24.94 -25.14 11.84
N ALA A 282 -26.13 -25.60 12.20
CA ALA A 282 -26.92 -25.03 13.26
C ALA A 282 -26.81 -25.85 14.55
N HIS A 283 -26.78 -25.17 15.69
CA HIS A 283 -27.08 -25.77 16.98
C HIS A 283 -28.20 -24.96 17.62
N GLY A 284 -29.33 -25.62 17.84
CA GLY A 284 -30.58 -24.95 18.21
C GLY A 284 -30.98 -23.91 17.15
N ASN A 285 -31.28 -22.70 17.59
CA ASN A 285 -31.82 -21.64 16.73
C ASN A 285 -30.74 -20.74 16.10
N LYS A 286 -29.47 -21.13 16.14
CA LYS A 286 -28.35 -20.30 15.67
C LYS A 286 -27.40 -21.08 14.77
N GLU A 287 -26.97 -20.42 13.70
CA GLU A 287 -25.96 -20.92 12.78
C GLU A 287 -24.54 -20.58 13.23
N TYR A 288 -23.63 -21.51 12.96
CA TYR A 288 -22.25 -21.43 13.32
C TYR A 288 -21.36 -21.95 12.19
N ARG A 289 -20.17 -21.36 12.08
CA ARG A 289 -19.10 -21.96 11.27
C ARG A 289 -18.45 -23.12 12.01
N SER A 290 -17.95 -24.09 11.25
CA SER A 290 -17.23 -25.22 11.83
C SER A 290 -16.03 -24.80 12.69
N ARG A 291 -15.78 -25.58 13.75
CA ARG A 291 -14.58 -25.46 14.58
C ARG A 291 -13.36 -26.16 13.98
N ARG A 292 -13.56 -27.16 13.13
CA ARG A 292 -12.47 -28.05 12.68
C ARG A 292 -11.69 -27.46 11.49
N HIS A 293 -12.21 -26.41 10.85
CA HIS A 293 -11.65 -25.88 9.61
C HIS A 293 -10.61 -24.79 9.90
N PRO A 294 -9.37 -24.97 9.42
CA PRO A 294 -8.35 -23.94 9.52
C PRO A 294 -8.71 -22.74 8.65
N ILE A 295 -8.43 -21.53 9.15
CA ILE A 295 -8.72 -20.28 8.44
C ILE A 295 -7.74 -20.05 7.27
N TYR A 296 -6.66 -20.82 7.18
CA TYR A 296 -5.59 -20.67 6.19
C TYR A 296 -5.58 -21.76 5.11
N LYS A 297 -6.55 -22.70 5.11
CA LYS A 297 -6.63 -23.78 4.12
C LYS A 297 -7.88 -23.66 3.26
N LYS A 298 -7.71 -23.92 1.96
CA LYS A 298 -8.77 -23.88 0.97
C LYS A 298 -9.75 -25.02 1.24
N GLN A 299 -11.04 -24.73 1.16
CA GLN A 299 -12.07 -25.71 1.48
C GLN A 299 -12.56 -26.38 0.18
N ASN A 300 -13.08 -27.60 0.29
CA ASN A 300 -13.73 -28.20 -0.87
C ASN A 300 -15.03 -27.42 -1.17
N PRO A 301 -15.27 -26.98 -2.42
CA PRO A 301 -16.44 -26.17 -2.78
C PRO A 301 -17.78 -26.83 -2.45
N GLY A 302 -17.85 -28.17 -2.40
CA GLY A 302 -19.05 -28.92 -2.03
C GLY A 302 -19.17 -29.28 -0.54
N TYR A 303 -18.19 -28.92 0.30
CA TYR A 303 -18.08 -29.38 1.69
C TYR A 303 -17.75 -28.24 2.68
N GLY A 304 -17.63 -26.99 2.25
CA GLY A 304 -17.36 -25.87 3.17
C GLY A 304 -16.98 -24.51 2.60
N GLU A 305 -16.88 -24.34 1.27
CA GLU A 305 -16.66 -23.02 0.63
C GLU A 305 -17.89 -22.59 -0.17
N ASN A 306 -18.20 -21.30 -0.21
CA ASN A 306 -19.05 -20.75 -1.26
C ASN A 306 -18.23 -20.69 -2.56
N ASP A 307 -18.73 -21.30 -3.64
CA ASP A 307 -18.01 -21.37 -4.93
C ASP A 307 -17.62 -19.96 -5.41
N PRO A 308 -16.34 -19.69 -5.76
CA PRO A 308 -15.91 -18.35 -6.15
C PRO A 308 -16.60 -17.93 -7.46
N THR A 309 -17.59 -17.04 -7.33
CA THR A 309 -18.33 -16.51 -8.51
C THR A 309 -17.37 -15.96 -9.56
N LEU A 310 -17.43 -16.52 -10.77
CA LEU A 310 -16.64 -16.06 -11.91
C LEU A 310 -17.12 -14.66 -12.33
N ILE A 311 -16.23 -13.67 -12.24
CA ILE A 311 -16.52 -12.26 -12.57
C ILE A 311 -17.03 -12.12 -14.02
N LYS A 312 -16.61 -13.02 -14.93
CA LYS A 312 -17.02 -13.07 -16.33
C LYS A 312 -18.55 -13.21 -16.54
N TYR A 313 -19.29 -13.78 -15.59
CA TYR A 313 -20.71 -14.07 -15.75
C TYR A 313 -21.66 -13.17 -14.92
N LYS A 314 -21.13 -12.33 -14.02
CA LYS A 314 -21.95 -11.47 -13.14
C LYS A 314 -22.86 -10.50 -13.90
N GLY A 315 -22.41 -9.99 -15.05
CA GLY A 315 -23.23 -9.07 -15.87
C GLY A 315 -24.36 -9.78 -16.65
N ARG A 316 -24.14 -11.04 -17.07
CA ARG A 316 -25.02 -11.77 -18.00
C ARG A 316 -26.05 -12.65 -17.29
N ASN A 317 -25.78 -13.08 -16.05
CA ASN A 317 -26.65 -13.95 -15.26
C ASN A 317 -27.41 -13.22 -14.13
N LYS A 318 -27.34 -11.89 -14.05
CA LYS A 318 -27.97 -11.08 -12.97
C LYS A 318 -29.49 -11.26 -12.80
N ASN A 319 -30.18 -11.75 -13.82
CA ASN A 319 -31.65 -11.97 -13.81
C ASN A 319 -32.04 -13.45 -13.75
N LYS A 320 -31.10 -14.39 -13.55
CA LYS A 320 -31.42 -15.82 -13.45
C LYS A 320 -31.63 -16.20 -11.99
N LEU A 321 -32.72 -16.91 -11.72
CA LEU A 321 -33.07 -17.42 -10.38
C LEU A 321 -32.02 -18.38 -9.81
N ASN A 322 -31.24 -19.04 -10.67
CA ASN A 322 -30.04 -19.79 -10.30
C ASN A 322 -28.88 -19.37 -11.20
N PRO A 323 -27.97 -18.52 -10.72
CA PRO A 323 -26.77 -18.11 -11.45
C PRO A 323 -25.62 -19.07 -11.14
N TYR A 324 -25.78 -20.34 -11.53
CA TYR A 324 -24.70 -21.30 -11.69
C TYR A 324 -24.52 -21.57 -13.19
#